data_AF-A0A853EYH2-F1
#
_entry.id   AF-A0A853EYH2-F1
#
_cell.length_a   1.000
_cell.length_b   1.000
_cell.length_c   1.000
_cell.angle_alpha   90.00
_cell.angle_beta   90.00
_cell.angle_gamma   90.00
#
_symmetry.space_group_name_H-M   'P 1'
#
loop_
_entity.id
_entity.type
_entity.pdbx_description
1 polymer ?
#
loop_
_entity_poly.entity_id
_entity_poly.type
_entity_poly.pdbx_seq_one_letter_code
_entity_poly.pdbx_strand_id
1 'polypeptide(L)'
;MGAIAAISGTTTQGQTLAAGAITDADGTTGGSSVAATYQWTVSDTENGTYTAISGAIASTFTLTQAEVDKFIKVVASYTDAQVQ
;
A
#
# COMPACT_ATOMS: atom_id res chain seq x y z
N MET A 1 12.68 11.73 5.67
CA MET A 1 12.44 10.38 5.11
C MET A 1 11.15 9.89 5.74
N GLY A 2 10.01 10.13 5.11
CA GLY A 2 8.79 9.53 5.64
C GLY A 2 8.75 8.02 5.37
N ALA A 3 7.94 7.34 6.16
CA ALA A 3 7.74 5.90 6.09
C ALA A 3 6.26 5.60 5.88
N ILE A 4 5.96 4.53 5.15
CA ILE A 4 4.62 3.95 5.13
C ILE A 4 4.50 2.97 6.29
N ALA A 5 3.40 3.07 7.05
CA ALA A 5 3.10 2.08 8.10
C ALA A 5 2.80 0.69 7.49
N ALA A 6 2.71 -0.33 8.35
CA ALA A 6 2.32 -1.67 7.92
C ALA A 6 0.91 -1.69 7.32
N ILE A 7 0.71 -2.57 6.32
CA ILE A 7 -0.62 -2.87 5.77
C ILE A 7 -1.52 -3.37 6.90
N SER A 8 -2.73 -2.84 6.97
CA SER A 8 -3.75 -3.28 7.91
C SER A 8 -4.84 -4.06 7.18
N GLY A 9 -5.22 -5.22 7.72
CA GLY A 9 -6.26 -6.08 7.15
C GLY A 9 -5.91 -7.56 7.25
N THR A 10 -6.87 -8.41 6.93
CA THR A 10 -6.68 -9.87 6.90
C THR A 10 -6.60 -10.34 5.45
N THR A 11 -5.63 -11.21 5.15
CA THR A 11 -5.43 -11.83 3.83
C THR A 11 -6.46 -12.95 3.59
N THR A 12 -7.74 -12.62 3.66
CA THR A 12 -8.85 -13.55 3.45
C THR A 12 -9.73 -13.06 2.29
N GLN A 13 -10.35 -13.99 1.56
CA GLN A 13 -11.24 -13.64 0.46
C GLN A 13 -12.31 -12.63 0.90
N GLY A 14 -12.52 -11.58 0.10
CA GLY A 14 -13.55 -10.57 0.36
C GLY A 14 -13.17 -9.55 1.42
N GLN A 15 -12.00 -9.69 2.06
CA GLN A 15 -11.50 -8.70 3.00
C GLN A 15 -10.78 -7.58 2.27
N THR A 16 -10.84 -6.39 2.85
CA THR A 16 -10.13 -5.22 2.34
C THR A 16 -8.85 -5.02 3.12
N LEU A 17 -7.73 -4.98 2.39
CA LEU A 17 -6.45 -4.53 2.89
C LEU A 17 -6.36 -3.00 2.73
N ALA A 18 -5.81 -2.33 3.73
CA ALA A 18 -5.54 -0.91 3.71
C ALA A 18 -4.03 -0.68 3.78
N ALA A 19 -3.51 0.14 2.88
CA ALA A 19 -2.13 0.61 2.94
C ALA A 19 -1.92 1.38 4.25
N GLY A 20 -0.76 1.22 4.87
CA GLY A 20 -0.44 1.93 6.08
C GLY A 20 -0.43 3.45 5.85
N ALA A 21 -0.71 4.21 6.91
CA ALA A 21 -0.60 5.66 6.87
C ALA A 21 0.84 6.06 6.55
N ILE A 22 1.00 7.05 5.68
CA ILE A 22 2.30 7.68 5.42
C ILE A 22 2.55 8.65 6.56
N THR A 23 3.61 8.41 7.33
CA THR A 23 4.04 9.28 8.41
C THR A 23 5.35 9.93 8.00
N ASP A 24 5.35 11.25 7.85
CA ASP A 24 6.58 12.03 7.73
C ASP A 24 7.00 12.52 9.13
N ALA A 25 8.28 12.36 9.45
CA ALA A 25 8.84 12.61 10.77
C ALA A 25 9.14 14.10 11.06
N ASP A 26 9.17 14.98 10.04
CA ASP A 26 9.54 16.40 10.18
C ASP A 26 8.38 17.38 9.91
N GLY A 27 7.16 16.92 10.15
CA GLY A 27 6.06 17.83 10.42
C GLY A 27 4.97 17.82 9.35
N THR A 28 3.76 17.64 9.87
CA THR A 28 2.53 18.20 9.32
C THR A 28 2.25 17.88 7.85
N THR A 29 1.66 16.70 7.64
CA THR A 29 0.37 16.71 6.96
C THR A 29 -0.67 16.07 7.85
N GLY A 30 -1.16 16.85 8.82
CA GLY A 30 -2.53 16.67 9.25
C GLY A 30 -3.41 16.84 8.01
N GLY A 31 -3.84 15.73 7.41
CA GLY A 31 -4.88 15.72 6.38
C GLY A 31 -4.56 16.33 5.00
N SER A 32 -3.34 16.80 4.71
CA SER A 32 -3.04 17.28 3.36
C SER A 32 -2.72 16.12 2.44
N SER A 33 -3.53 16.02 1.37
CA SER A 33 -3.45 15.08 0.27
C SER A 33 -2.08 15.15 -0.43
N VAL A 34 -1.05 14.59 0.18
CA VAL A 34 0.16 14.22 -0.57
C VAL A 34 -0.33 13.28 -1.66
N ALA A 35 0.02 13.56 -2.92
CA ALA A 35 -0.29 12.69 -4.04
C ALA A 35 0.51 11.38 -3.89
N ALA A 36 0.04 10.52 -2.99
CA ALA A 36 0.56 9.20 -2.77
C ALA A 36 -0.02 8.29 -3.85
N THR A 37 0.86 7.77 -4.68
CA THR A 37 0.54 6.70 -5.61
C THR A 37 0.71 5.37 -4.88
N TYR A 38 -0.32 4.53 -4.95
CA TYR A 38 -0.26 3.18 -4.41
C TYR A 38 -0.15 2.20 -5.57
N GLN A 39 0.57 1.11 -5.35
CA GLN A 39 0.53 -0.05 -6.24
C GLN A 39 0.54 -1.31 -5.39
N TRP A 40 -0.54 -2.07 -5.47
CA TRP A 40 -0.61 -3.39 -4.85
C TRP A 40 0.06 -4.43 -5.75
N THR A 41 0.76 -5.35 -5.12
CA THR A 41 1.51 -6.42 -5.76
C THR A 41 1.22 -7.72 -5.05
N VAL A 42 1.21 -8.81 -5.81
CA VAL A 42 0.94 -10.17 -5.34
C VAL A 42 2.09 -11.10 -5.65
N SER A 43 2.37 -12.03 -4.75
CA SER A 43 3.31 -13.13 -4.98
C SER A 43 2.78 -14.42 -4.37
N ASP A 44 3.10 -15.55 -4.99
CA ASP A 44 2.78 -16.88 -4.45
C ASP A 44 3.71 -17.28 -3.29
N THR A 45 4.81 -16.55 -3.07
CA THR A 45 5.76 -16.81 -1.97
C THR A 45 6.20 -15.50 -1.30
N GLU A 46 6.52 -15.55 -0.01
CA GLU A 46 6.87 -14.36 0.80
C GLU A 46 8.06 -13.57 0.24
N ASN A 47 9.03 -14.28 -0.33
CA ASN A 47 10.25 -13.73 -0.92
C ASN A 47 10.30 -13.94 -2.44
N GLY A 48 9.14 -14.18 -3.05
CA GLY A 48 9.03 -14.40 -4.49
C GLY A 48 9.05 -13.11 -5.29
N THR A 49 8.82 -13.27 -6.59
CA THR A 49 8.58 -12.15 -7.48
C THR A 49 7.20 -11.59 -7.21
N TYR A 50 7.15 -10.32 -6.82
CA TYR A 50 5.91 -9.58 -6.64
C TYR A 50 5.48 -8.98 -7.98
N THR A 51 4.27 -9.30 -8.42
CA THR A 51 3.70 -8.82 -9.66
C THR A 51 2.63 -7.77 -9.36
N ALA A 52 2.64 -6.65 -10.07
CA ALA A 52 1.64 -5.61 -9.91
C ALA A 52 0.24 -6.12 -10.25
N ILE A 53 -0.72 -5.88 -9.36
CA ILE A 53 -2.13 -6.16 -9.60
C ILE A 53 -2.68 -5.00 -10.42
N SER A 54 -3.14 -5.29 -11.64
CA SER A 54 -3.65 -4.28 -12.55
C SER A 54 -4.88 -3.57 -11.96
N GLY A 55 -4.88 -2.23 -11.97
CA GLY A 55 -5.96 -1.40 -11.42
C GLY A 55 -5.94 -1.22 -9.89
N ALA A 56 -5.07 -1.92 -9.17
CA ALA A 56 -4.93 -1.79 -7.73
C ALA A 56 -4.02 -0.62 -7.35
N ILE A 57 -4.52 0.60 -7.57
CA ILE A 57 -3.79 1.85 -7.31
C ILE A 57 -4.39 2.69 -6.17
N ALA A 58 -5.44 2.18 -5.53
CA ALA A 58 -6.08 2.82 -4.40
C ALA A 58 -5.32 2.51 -3.09
N SER A 59 -5.55 3.34 -2.07
CA SER A 59 -5.04 3.09 -0.71
C SER A 59 -5.66 1.85 -0.06
N THR A 60 -6.73 1.31 -0.63
CA THR A 60 -7.38 0.08 -0.22
C THR A 60 -7.43 -0.92 -1.37
N PHE A 61 -7.39 -2.21 -1.04
CA PHE A 61 -7.50 -3.30 -2.00
C PHE A 61 -8.36 -4.42 -1.43
N THR A 62 -9.47 -4.74 -2.11
CA THR A 62 -10.32 -5.87 -1.75
C THR A 62 -9.77 -7.13 -2.38
N LEU A 63 -9.45 -8.11 -1.54
CA LEU A 63 -8.95 -9.41 -1.94
C LEU A 63 -10.05 -10.20 -2.66
N THR A 64 -9.71 -10.70 -3.85
CA THR A 64 -10.54 -11.68 -4.55
C THR A 64 -10.04 -13.10 -4.23
N GLN A 65 -10.71 -14.11 -4.78
CA GLN A 65 -10.26 -15.49 -4.62
C GLN A 65 -8.84 -15.70 -5.19
N ALA A 66 -8.43 -14.92 -6.18
CA ALA A 66 -7.12 -15.04 -6.82
C ALA A 66 -5.95 -14.65 -5.90
N GLU A 67 -6.22 -13.87 -4.85
CA GLU A 67 -5.21 -13.39 -3.89
C GLU A 67 -5.27 -14.12 -2.53
N VAL A 68 -6.21 -15.07 -2.36
CA VAL A 68 -6.28 -15.91 -1.15
C VAL A 68 -5.04 -16.80 -1.08
N ASP A 69 -4.49 -16.95 0.12
CA ASP A 69 -3.23 -17.66 0.40
C ASP A 69 -2.00 -17.11 -0.36
N LYS A 70 -2.12 -15.92 -0.94
CA LYS A 70 -1.00 -15.21 -1.57
C LYS A 70 -0.45 -14.12 -0.68
N PHE A 71 0.78 -13.73 -0.96
CA PHE A 71 1.46 -12.65 -0.29
C PHE A 71 1.18 -11.34 -1.00
N ILE A 72 0.64 -10.37 -0.26
CA ILE A 72 0.31 -9.06 -0.77
C ILE A 72 1.25 -8.01 -0.19
N LYS A 73 1.79 -7.17 -1.07
CA LYS A 73 2.59 -5.99 -0.70
C LYS A 73 2.02 -4.76 -1.38
N VAL A 74 2.04 -3.63 -0.69
CA VAL A 74 1.72 -2.33 -1.27
C VAL A 74 2.98 -1.49 -1.30
N VAL A 75 3.22 -0.84 -2.43
CA VAL A 75 4.26 0.18 -2.57
C VAL A 75 3.53 1.51 -2.63
N ALA A 76 3.71 2.34 -1.61
CA ALA A 76 3.27 3.73 -1.66
C ALA A 76 4.47 4.61 -2.00
N SER A 77 4.36 5.34 -3.10
CA SER A 77 5.31 6.39 -3.48
C SER A 77 4.59 7.72 -3.35
N TYR A 78 5.12 8.60 -2.52
CA TYR A 78 4.57 9.93 -2.32
C TYR A 78 5.66 10.95 -2.60
N THR A 79 5.30 12.00 -3.33
CA THR A 79 6.23 13.09 -3.62
C THR A 79 6.19 14.05 -2.44
N ASP A 80 7.25 14.06 -1.65
CA ASP A 80 7.47 15.12 -0.68
C ASP A 80 7.73 16.41 -1.44
N ALA A 81 6.75 17.31 -1.43
CA ALA A 81 6.90 18.66 -1.95
C ALA A 81 7.34 19.58 -0.81
N GLN A 82 8.45 19.28 -0.12
CA GLN A 82 9.16 20.33 0.59
C GLN A 82 9.84 21.23 -0.43
N VAL A 83 9.21 22.39 -0.67
CA VAL A 83 9.94 23.57 -1.12
C VAL A 83 10.79 24.00 0.07
N GLN A 84 12.11 23.85 -0.08
CA GLN A 84 13.10 24.44 0.83
C GLN A 84 13.07 25.97 0.74
#